data_AF-A0A9N7N7Z7-F1
#
_entry.id   AF-A0A9N7N7Z7-F1
#
_cell.length_a   1.000
_cell.length_b   1.000
_cell.length_c   1.000
_cell.angle_alpha   90.00
_cell.angle_beta   90.00
_cell.angle_gamma   90.00
#
_symmetry.space_group_name_H-M   'P 1'
#
loop_
_entity.id
_entity.type
_entity.pdbx_description
1 polymer ?
#
loop_
_entity_poly.entity_id
_entity_poly.type
_entity_poly.pdbx_seq_one_letter_code
_entity_poly.pdbx_strand_id
1 'polypeptide(L)'
;SQDKLMEVELIEGDPEKITKVGRHLTVDLQGALIALLKEFADVFAFSADDLTGIDPGVAEHRLNIDPTVKPVKQKRRHFGAELDVD
;
A
#
# COMPACT_ATOMS: atom_id res chain seq x y z
N SER A 1 -25.76 5.93 -0.17
CA SER A 1 -25.41 5.98 -1.60
C SER A 1 -24.48 4.82 -1.86
N GLN A 2 -24.84 3.84 -2.69
CA GLN A 2 -23.87 2.82 -3.11
C GLN A 2 -23.11 3.40 -4.29
N ASP A 3 -21.81 3.63 -4.13
CA ASP A 3 -20.97 4.02 -5.25
C ASP A 3 -20.93 2.87 -6.26
N LYS A 4 -21.58 3.06 -7.41
CA LYS A 4 -21.54 2.08 -8.49
C LYS A 4 -20.14 2.10 -9.10
N LEU A 5 -19.39 1.03 -8.90
CA LEU A 5 -18.04 0.85 -9.43
C LEU A 5 -18.03 -0.17 -10.58
N MET A 6 -17.08 -0.03 -11.50
CA MET A 6 -16.78 -1.04 -12.52
C MET A 6 -15.34 -1.50 -12.41
N GLU A 7 -15.10 -2.76 -12.73
CA GLU A 7 -13.77 -3.36 -12.70
C GLU A 7 -13.04 -3.10 -14.02
N VAL A 8 -11.75 -2.85 -13.91
CA VAL A 8 -10.86 -2.52 -15.02
C VAL A 8 -9.55 -3.27 -14.81
N GLU A 9 -9.16 -4.08 -15.79
CA GLU A 9 -7.83 -4.67 -15.87
C GLU A 9 -6.80 -3.59 -16.19
N LEU A 10 -5.79 -3.46 -15.32
CA LEU A 10 -4.69 -2.49 -15.49
C LEU A 10 -3.54 -3.07 -16.31
N ILE A 11 -3.36 -4.40 -16.28
CA ILE A 11 -2.36 -5.10 -17.10
C ILE A 11 -3.09 -6.11 -18.00
N GLU A 12 -2.84 -6.01 -19.30
CA GLU A 12 -3.49 -6.87 -20.30
C GLU A 12 -3.08 -8.34 -20.09
N GLY A 13 -4.08 -9.21 -19.94
CA GLY A 13 -3.87 -10.65 -19.76
C GLY A 13 -3.59 -11.08 -18.31
N ASP A 14 -3.63 -10.16 -17.34
CA ASP A 14 -3.42 -10.45 -15.93
C ASP A 14 -4.70 -10.14 -15.11
N PRO A 15 -5.56 -11.15 -14.87
CA PRO A 15 -6.86 -10.95 -14.22
C PRO A 15 -6.75 -10.62 -12.72
N GLU A 16 -5.56 -10.76 -12.12
CA GLU A 16 -5.33 -10.40 -10.72
C GLU A 16 -5.04 -8.90 -10.57
N LYS A 17 -4.64 -8.23 -11.66
CA LYS A 17 -4.26 -6.81 -11.66
C LYS A 17 -5.41 -5.91 -12.09
N ILE A 18 -6.47 -5.95 -11.30
CA ILE A 18 -7.69 -5.17 -11.51
C ILE A 18 -7.82 -4.03 -10.51
N THR A 19 -8.51 -2.96 -10.93
CA THR A 19 -8.96 -1.88 -10.03
C THR A 19 -10.42 -1.53 -10.29
N LYS A 20 -10.99 -0.67 -9.44
CA LYS A 20 -12.39 -0.24 -9.52
C LYS A 20 -12.49 1.25 -9.82
N VAL A 21 -13.22 1.59 -10.88
CA VAL A 21 -13.46 2.97 -11.33
C VAL A 21 -14.94 3.32 -11.19
N GLY A 22 -15.25 4.56 -10.80
CA GLY A 22 -16.62 5.03 -10.62
C GLY A 22 -17.40 5.04 -11.94
N ARG A 23 -18.60 4.44 -11.97
CA ARG A 23 -19.48 4.43 -13.15
C ARG A 23 -20.20 5.74 -13.43
N HIS A 24 -20.15 6.68 -12.48
CA HIS A 24 -20.82 7.98 -12.59
C HIS A 24 -19.93 9.03 -13.25
N LEU A 25 -18.66 8.71 -13.52
CA LEU A 25 -17.74 9.59 -14.24
C LEU A 25 -18.23 9.79 -15.68
N THR A 26 -17.93 10.95 -16.26
CA THR A 26 -18.15 11.16 -17.69
C THR A 26 -17.25 10.22 -18.49
N VAL A 27 -17.69 9.85 -19.70
CA VAL A 27 -16.94 8.91 -20.56
C VAL A 27 -15.50 9.38 -20.79
N ASP A 28 -15.32 10.68 -21.04
CA ASP A 28 -14.00 11.27 -21.29
C ASP A 28 -13.09 11.17 -20.04
N LEU A 29 -13.60 11.55 -18.87
CA LEU A 29 -12.84 11.50 -17.63
C LEU A 29 -12.53 10.05 -17.22
N GLN A 30 -13.50 9.16 -17.41
CA GLN A 30 -13.33 7.74 -17.17
C GLN A 30 -12.24 7.15 -18.07
N GLY A 31 -12.25 7.47 -19.36
CA GLY A 31 -11.23 7.04 -20.31
C GLY A 31 -9.84 7.56 -19.95
N ALA A 32 -9.73 8.86 -19.62
CA ALA A 32 -8.47 9.46 -19.20
C ALA A 32 -7.92 8.85 -17.91
N LEU A 33 -8.78 8.60 -16.92
CA LEU A 33 -8.39 7.96 -15.66
C LEU A 33 -7.92 6.51 -15.89
N ILE A 34 -8.64 5.73 -16.69
CA ILE A 34 -8.24 4.36 -17.01
C ILE A 34 -6.89 4.35 -17.74
N ALA A 35 -6.69 5.24 -18.70
CA ALA A 35 -5.43 5.36 -19.42
C ALA A 35 -4.26 5.68 -18.46
N LEU A 36 -4.46 6.65 -17.56
CA LEU A 36 -3.47 7.02 -16.54
C LEU A 36 -3.15 5.83 -15.62
N LEU A 37 -4.16 5.12 -15.12
CA LEU A 37 -3.95 3.99 -14.22
C LEU A 37 -3.21 2.82 -14.90
N LYS A 38 -3.43 2.62 -16.21
CA LYS A 38 -2.69 1.63 -17.01
C LYS A 38 -1.25 2.06 -17.26
N GLU A 39 -1.01 3.35 -17.51
CA GLU A 39 0.34 3.90 -17.70
C GLU A 39 1.23 3.70 -16.47
N PHE A 40 0.65 3.83 -15.27
CA PHE A 40 1.34 3.69 -13.99
C PHE A 40 1.01 2.38 -13.26
N ALA A 41 0.68 1.32 -13.99
CA ALA A 41 0.30 0.04 -13.40
C ALA A 41 1.44 -0.58 -12.55
N ASP A 42 2.68 -0.25 -12.85
CA ASP A 42 3.90 -0.68 -12.14
C ASP A 42 4.11 -0.01 -10.77
N VAL A 43 3.41 1.09 -10.50
CA VAL A 43 3.48 1.80 -9.21
C VAL A 43 2.66 1.10 -8.12
N PHE A 44 1.67 0.30 -8.51
CA PHE A 44 0.78 -0.37 -7.57
C PHE A 44 1.38 -1.68 -7.05
N ALA A 45 1.12 -1.95 -5.77
CA ALA A 45 1.33 -3.28 -5.19
C ALA A 45 0.00 -4.04 -5.22
N PHE A 46 -0.14 -5.01 -6.12
CA PHE A 46 -1.34 -5.83 -6.24
C PHE A 46 -1.35 -6.97 -5.21
N SER A 47 -0.17 -7.37 -4.75
CA SER A 47 0.06 -8.34 -3.70
C SER A 47 1.00 -7.78 -2.62
N ALA A 48 1.08 -8.48 -1.49
CA ALA A 48 2.07 -8.16 -0.46
C ALA A 48 3.52 -8.33 -0.94
N ASP A 49 3.75 -9.19 -1.92
CA ASP A 49 5.08 -9.45 -2.48
C ASP A 49 5.57 -8.31 -3.38
N ASP A 50 4.64 -7.54 -3.97
CA ASP A 50 4.96 -6.35 -4.78
C ASP A 50 5.41 -5.16 -3.93
N LEU A 51 5.16 -5.18 -2.62
CA LEU A 51 5.66 -4.19 -1.67
C LEU A 51 7.16 -4.42 -1.41
N THR A 52 7.96 -4.14 -2.43
CA THR A 52 9.40 -3.98 -2.28
C THR A 52 9.60 -2.69 -1.49
N GLY A 53 9.92 -2.84 -0.20
CA GLY A 53 10.21 -1.69 0.66
C GLY A 53 11.29 -0.79 0.05
N ILE A 54 11.45 0.41 0.61
CA ILE A 54 12.51 1.32 0.17
C ILE A 54 13.87 0.62 0.34
N ASP A 55 14.72 0.68 -0.67
CA ASP A 55 16.08 0.14 -0.62
C ASP A 55 16.77 0.61 0.68
N PRO A 56 17.21 -0.32 1.55
CA PRO A 56 17.97 0.03 2.74
C PRO A 56 19.18 0.92 2.43
N GLY A 57 19.85 0.78 1.29
CA GLY A 57 20.94 1.68 0.89
C GLY A 57 20.53 3.15 0.73
N VAL A 58 19.23 3.41 0.49
CA VAL A 58 18.66 4.75 0.31
C VAL A 58 18.13 5.33 1.62
N ALA A 59 17.56 4.50 2.51
CA ALA A 59 16.86 4.96 3.71
C ALA A 59 17.36 4.34 5.05
N GLU A 60 18.49 3.63 5.05
CA GLU A 60 19.09 3.09 6.28
C GLU A 60 19.73 4.22 7.10
N HIS A 61 19.21 4.42 8.31
CA HIS A 61 19.91 5.17 9.34
C HIS A 61 20.67 4.20 10.24
N ARG A 62 22.01 4.26 10.20
CA ARG A 62 22.86 3.45 11.08
C ARG A 62 23.00 4.12 12.44
N LEU A 63 22.48 3.46 13.47
CA LEU A 63 22.74 3.85 14.85
C LEU A 63 24.21 3.55 15.19
N ASN A 64 24.89 4.50 15.82
CA ASN A 64 26.26 4.30 16.31
C ASN A 64 26.24 3.48 17.61
N ILE A 65 26.18 2.15 17.47
CA ILE A 65 26.09 1.20 18.58
C ILE A 65 27.42 0.46 18.72
N ASP A 66 27.87 0.24 19.96
CA ASP A 66 29.03 -0.62 20.24
C ASP A 66 28.70 -2.09 19.92
N PRO A 67 29.41 -2.73 18.95
CA PRO A 67 29.12 -4.09 18.51
C PRO A 67 29.43 -5.16 19.57
N THR A 68 30.15 -4.80 20.63
CA THR A 68 30.46 -5.73 21.73
C THR A 68 29.32 -5.86 22.74
N VAL A 69 28.34 -4.96 22.69
CA VAL A 69 27.19 -4.94 23.60
C VAL A 69 26.16 -5.99 23.17
N LYS A 70 25.74 -6.83 24.11
CA LYS A 70 24.72 -7.86 23.86
C LYS A 70 23.33 -7.23 23.68
N PRO A 71 22.55 -7.62 22.65
CA PRO A 71 21.18 -7.18 22.50
C PRO A 71 20.32 -7.54 23.72
N VAL A 72 19.47 -6.61 24.16
CA VAL A 72 18.55 -6.82 25.29
C VAL A 72 17.11 -6.89 24.77
N LYS A 73 16.44 -8.03 25.00
CA LYS A 73 15.02 -8.18 24.68
C LYS A 73 14.17 -7.40 25.69
N GLN A 74 13.58 -6.28 25.25
CA GLN A 74 12.65 -5.52 26.10
C GLN A 74 11.33 -6.29 26.26
N LYS A 75 10.81 -6.35 27.50
CA LYS A 75 9.49 -6.95 27.78
C LYS A 75 8.40 -6.08 27.13
N ARG A 76 7.38 -6.72 26.55
CA ARG A 76 6.17 -6.02 26.08
C ARG A 76 5.60 -5.20 27.23
N ARG A 77 5.44 -3.89 27.04
CA ARG A 77 4.72 -3.06 28.01
C ARG A 77 3.24 -3.45 27.94
N HIS A 78 2.61 -3.62 29.10
CA HIS A 78 1.17 -3.78 29.18
C HIS A 78 0.56 -2.39 29.01
N PHE A 79 0.09 -2.07 27.81
CA PHE A 79 -0.86 -0.98 27.63
C PHE A 79 -2.17 -1.49 28.21
N GLY A 80 -2.59 -0.96 29.36
CA GLY A 80 -3.91 -1.26 29.92
C GLY A 80 -5.01 -0.89 28.91
N ALA A 81 -6.19 -1.48 29.07
CA ALA A 81 -7.37 -1.01 28.34
C ALA A 81 -7.52 0.50 28.60
N GLU A 82 -7.81 1.24 27.54
CA GLU A 82 -8.29 2.62 27.63
C GLU A 82 -9.42 2.64 28.67
N LEU A 83 -9.38 3.58 29.62
CA LEU A 83 -10.48 3.72 30.57
C LEU A 83 -11.68 4.21 29.78
N ASP A 84 -12.55 3.31 29.37
CA ASP A 84 -13.89 3.64 28.92
C ASP A 84 -14.56 4.40 30.07
N VAL A 85 -14.63 5.73 29.93
CA VAL A 85 -15.40 6.60 30.81
C VAL A 85 -16.84 6.52 30.33
N ASP A 86 -17.70 5.92 31.17
CA ASP A 86 -19.17 5.83 30.97
C ASP A 86 -19.82 7.18 30.61
#